data_AF-A0A0L0D8U7-F1
#
_entry.id   AF-A0A0L0D8U7-F1
#
_cell.length_a   1.000
_cell.length_b   1.000
_cell.length_c   1.000
_cell.angle_alpha   90.00
_cell.angle_beta   90.00
_cell.angle_gamma   90.00
#
_symmetry.space_group_name_H-M   'P 1'
#
loop_
_entity.id
_entity.type
_entity.pdbx_description
1 polymer ?
#
loop_
_entity_poly.entity_id
_entity_poly.type
_entity_poly.pdbx_seq_one_letter_code
_entity_poly.pdbx_strand_id
1 'polypeptide(L)'
;MGGSSSKHSKLFDKLFANAIDLIRQSAHSHELDRVMEAAMEGDTEAVEQLRHEQQEKAMEMNRAVLMELWNEFDENGDGVLSREENRRLVHQYLVASKIHLPKVMEESLRVSMELGLSAIEAQDPSMAHDMRKELKAVMKTIKKDLTAGVVSVLDEILANVDETADALLAEMDIDGDGQVDREEFITKFLAATSAVIKPERFQAATSSAMAAANEALHGEE
;
A
#
# COMPACT_ATOMS: atom_id res chain seq x y z
N MET A 1 8.77 27.33 5.13
CA MET A 1 10.14 27.05 4.66
C MET A 1 10.52 25.67 5.14
N GLY A 2 11.01 24.79 4.26
CA GLY A 2 11.41 23.42 4.61
C GLY A 2 11.27 22.39 3.48
N GLY A 3 11.41 22.80 2.21
CA GLY A 3 11.45 21.89 1.08
C GLY A 3 12.87 21.39 0.85
N SER A 4 13.41 20.57 1.74
CA SER A 4 14.57 19.75 1.40
C SER A 4 14.03 18.47 0.75
N SER A 5 13.73 18.55 -0.55
CA SER A 5 13.42 17.37 -1.35
C SER A 5 14.72 16.61 -1.55
N SER A 6 15.13 15.89 -0.51
CA SER A 6 16.17 14.87 -0.58
C SER A 6 15.82 13.89 -1.70
N LYS A 7 16.83 13.38 -2.42
CA LYS A 7 16.67 12.29 -3.41
C LYS A 7 15.80 11.15 -2.87
N HIS A 8 15.92 10.87 -1.58
CA HIS A 8 15.24 9.76 -0.90
C HIS A 8 13.72 9.94 -0.91
N SER A 9 13.25 11.17 -0.69
CA SER A 9 11.82 11.49 -0.75
C SER A 9 11.23 11.14 -2.11
N LYS A 10 11.96 11.41 -3.19
CA LYS A 10 11.49 11.16 -4.57
C LYS A 10 11.41 9.66 -4.88
N LEU A 11 12.32 8.85 -4.33
CA LEU A 11 12.29 7.40 -4.50
C LEU A 11 11.08 6.79 -3.79
N PHE A 12 10.81 7.19 -2.55
CA PHE A 12 9.60 6.76 -1.85
C PHE A 12 8.32 7.30 -2.54
N ASP A 13 8.31 8.55 -2.99
CA ASP A 13 7.18 9.10 -3.77
C ASP A 13 6.86 8.20 -4.99
N LYS A 14 7.90 7.75 -5.70
CA LYS A 14 7.76 6.86 -6.86
C LYS A 14 7.29 5.45 -6.46
N LEU A 15 7.80 4.90 -5.36
CA LEU A 15 7.37 3.61 -4.83
C LEU A 15 5.86 3.58 -4.52
N PHE A 16 5.35 4.66 -3.89
CA PHE A 16 3.92 4.77 -3.60
C PHE A 16 3.07 5.12 -4.82
N ALA A 17 3.61 5.90 -5.77
CA ALA A 17 2.94 6.17 -7.04
C ALA A 17 2.74 4.87 -7.83
N ASN A 18 3.76 4.03 -7.89
CA ASN A 18 3.70 2.69 -8.46
C ASN A 18 2.61 1.84 -7.80
N ALA A 19 2.49 1.86 -6.46
CA ALA A 19 1.43 1.15 -5.75
C ALA A 19 0.02 1.64 -6.14
N ILE A 20 -0.18 2.95 -6.29
CA ILE A 20 -1.44 3.54 -6.78
C ILE A 20 -1.73 3.09 -8.21
N ASP A 21 -0.72 3.05 -9.07
CA ASP A 21 -0.89 2.64 -10.46
C ASP A 21 -1.24 1.16 -10.60
N LEU A 22 -0.69 0.27 -9.75
CA LEU A 22 -1.13 -1.13 -9.69
C LEU A 22 -2.60 -1.27 -9.29
N ILE A 23 -3.04 -0.50 -8.28
CA ILE A 23 -4.44 -0.50 -7.82
C ILE A 23 -5.37 -0.05 -8.96
N ARG A 24 -4.97 0.94 -9.75
CA ARG A 24 -5.75 1.38 -10.91
C ARG A 24 -5.76 0.35 -12.03
N GLN A 25 -4.63 -0.31 -12.27
CA GLN A 25 -4.53 -1.34 -13.30
C GLN A 25 -5.40 -2.55 -12.96
N SER A 26 -5.47 -2.95 -11.68
CA SER A 26 -6.31 -4.07 -11.26
C SER A 26 -7.80 -3.77 -11.46
N ALA A 27 -8.24 -2.51 -11.29
CA ALA A 27 -9.61 -2.08 -11.57
C ALA A 27 -10.04 -2.28 -13.04
N HIS A 28 -9.07 -2.24 -13.95
CA HIS A 28 -9.29 -2.28 -15.40
C HIS A 28 -8.86 -3.59 -16.04
N SER A 29 -8.35 -4.54 -15.25
CA SER A 29 -7.89 -5.83 -15.76
C SER A 29 -8.94 -6.93 -15.53
N HIS A 30 -9.06 -7.85 -16.48
CA HIS A 30 -9.78 -9.12 -16.30
C HIS A 30 -9.11 -10.05 -15.27
N GLU A 31 -8.05 -9.61 -14.59
CA GLU A 31 -7.36 -10.42 -13.59
C GLU A 31 -8.23 -10.63 -12.35
N LEU A 32 -9.03 -9.64 -11.94
CA LEU A 32 -9.98 -9.80 -10.85
C LEU A 32 -11.06 -10.84 -11.18
N ASP A 33 -11.58 -10.83 -12.41
CA ASP A 33 -12.53 -11.83 -12.89
C ASP A 33 -11.92 -13.23 -12.84
N ARG A 34 -10.68 -13.39 -13.33
CA ARG A 34 -9.96 -14.67 -13.31
C ARG A 34 -9.70 -15.19 -11.90
N VAL A 35 -9.30 -14.32 -10.97
CA VAL A 35 -9.09 -14.69 -9.57
C VAL A 35 -10.39 -15.11 -8.92
N MET A 36 -11.48 -14.38 -9.17
CA MET A 36 -12.80 -14.68 -8.61
C MET A 36 -13.37 -15.98 -9.18
N GLU A 37 -13.24 -16.22 -10.48
CA GLU A 37 -13.65 -17.45 -11.15
C GLU A 37 -12.89 -18.67 -10.60
N ALA A 38 -11.56 -18.61 -10.57
CA ALA A 38 -10.73 -19.69 -10.00
C ALA A 38 -11.08 -19.98 -8.53
N ALA A 39 -11.31 -18.94 -7.72
CA ALA A 39 -11.71 -19.09 -6.33
C ALA A 39 -13.11 -19.72 -6.19
N MET A 40 -14.06 -19.39 -7.07
CA MET A 40 -15.41 -19.98 -7.10
C MET A 40 -15.40 -21.44 -7.53
N GLU A 41 -14.49 -21.81 -8.44
CA GLU A 41 -14.29 -23.19 -8.90
C GLU A 41 -13.49 -24.04 -7.89
N GLY A 42 -12.90 -23.42 -6.86
CA GLY A 42 -12.07 -24.09 -5.88
C GLY A 42 -10.67 -24.44 -6.40
N ASP A 43 -10.25 -23.83 -7.51
CA ASP A 43 -8.93 -24.01 -8.10
C ASP A 43 -7.89 -23.19 -7.32
N THR A 44 -7.41 -23.79 -6.24
CA THR A 44 -6.41 -23.17 -5.36
C THR A 44 -5.08 -22.92 -6.06
N GLU A 45 -4.71 -23.76 -7.04
CA GLU A 45 -3.45 -23.63 -7.78
C GLU A 45 -3.49 -22.43 -8.73
N ALA A 46 -4.59 -22.24 -9.46
CA ALA A 46 -4.78 -21.06 -10.29
C ALA A 46 -4.81 -19.76 -9.46
N VAL A 47 -5.44 -19.77 -8.27
CA VAL A 47 -5.42 -18.63 -7.36
C VAL A 47 -4.01 -18.31 -6.86
N GLU A 48 -3.23 -19.32 -6.51
CA GLU A 48 -1.82 -19.14 -6.10
C GLU A 48 -0.97 -18.59 -7.24
N GLN A 49 -1.13 -19.12 -8.46
CA GLN A 49 -0.39 -18.66 -9.63
C GLN A 49 -0.71 -17.21 -9.98
N LEU A 50 -1.99 -16.82 -9.97
CA LEU A 50 -2.39 -15.42 -10.19
C LEU A 50 -1.85 -14.49 -9.11
N ARG A 51 -1.79 -14.94 -7.84
CA ARG A 51 -1.15 -14.17 -6.77
C ARG A 51 0.35 -13.98 -7.03
N HIS A 52 1.04 -15.02 -7.49
CA HIS A 52 2.46 -14.96 -7.83
C HIS A 52 2.71 -13.98 -8.98
N GLU A 53 1.92 -14.05 -10.05
CA GLU A 53 2.01 -13.11 -11.19
C GLU A 53 1.86 -11.66 -10.74
N GLN A 54 0.90 -11.38 -9.83
CA GLN A 54 0.72 -10.04 -9.30
C GLN A 54 1.90 -9.57 -8.43
N GLN A 55 2.48 -10.48 -7.64
CA GLN A 55 3.68 -10.18 -6.86
C GLN A 55 4.88 -9.88 -7.76
N GLU A 56 5.11 -10.69 -8.81
CA GLU A 56 6.20 -10.48 -9.77
C GLU A 56 6.04 -9.16 -10.53
N LYS A 57 4.83 -8.85 -11.00
CA LYS A 57 4.55 -7.58 -11.68
C LYS A 57 4.82 -6.37 -10.78
N ALA A 58 4.41 -6.46 -9.52
CA ALA A 58 4.71 -5.42 -8.53
C ALA A 58 6.21 -5.30 -8.26
N MET A 59 6.93 -6.42 -8.19
CA MET A 59 8.38 -6.44 -8.02
C MET A 59 9.10 -5.83 -9.23
N GLU A 60 8.75 -6.22 -10.47
CA GLU A 60 9.37 -5.73 -11.70
C GLU A 60 9.20 -4.21 -11.84
N MET A 61 8.00 -3.70 -11.62
CA MET A 61 7.70 -2.27 -11.71
C MET A 61 8.44 -1.45 -10.63
N ASN A 62 8.66 -2.02 -9.46
CA ASN A 62 9.40 -1.38 -8.37
C ASN A 62 10.91 -1.66 -8.41
N ARG A 63 11.38 -2.61 -9.24
CA ARG A 63 12.77 -3.09 -9.24
C ARG A 63 13.78 -1.96 -9.39
N ALA A 64 13.58 -1.06 -10.35
CA ALA A 64 14.48 0.07 -10.55
C ALA A 64 14.51 1.03 -9.35
N VAL A 65 13.37 1.27 -8.72
CA VAL A 65 13.27 2.13 -7.53
C VAL A 65 13.94 1.49 -6.33
N LEU A 66 13.75 0.17 -6.14
CA LEU A 66 14.39 -0.60 -5.07
C LEU A 66 15.90 -0.68 -5.27
N MET A 67 16.38 -0.80 -6.52
CA MET A 67 17.82 -0.72 -6.82
C MET A 67 18.40 0.65 -6.50
N GLU A 68 17.69 1.73 -6.82
CA GLU A 68 18.12 3.08 -6.45
C GLU A 68 18.10 3.31 -4.94
N LEU A 69 17.10 2.77 -4.23
CA LEU A 69 17.05 2.80 -2.77
C LEU A 69 18.23 2.01 -2.17
N TRP A 70 18.50 0.81 -2.67
CA TRP A 70 19.65 0.01 -2.22
C TRP A 70 20.95 0.82 -2.30
N ASN A 71 21.27 1.35 -3.48
CA ASN A 71 22.53 2.08 -3.72
C ASN A 71 22.67 3.35 -2.87
N GLU A 72 21.57 3.91 -2.37
CA GLU A 72 21.59 5.11 -1.53
C GLU A 72 21.76 4.77 -0.04
N PHE A 73 21.28 3.60 0.40
CA PHE A 73 21.30 3.20 1.80
C PHE A 73 22.46 2.25 2.16
N ASP A 74 22.99 1.49 1.21
CA ASP A 74 24.28 0.77 1.27
C ASP A 74 25.42 1.80 1.09
N GLU A 75 25.65 2.63 2.11
CA GLU A 75 26.49 3.83 2.02
C GLU A 75 27.99 3.47 2.00
N ASN A 76 28.35 2.40 2.70
CA ASN A 76 29.71 1.88 2.74
C ASN A 76 30.03 0.98 1.52
N GLY A 77 29.01 0.57 0.75
CA GLY A 77 29.16 -0.26 -0.43
C GLY A 77 29.67 -1.67 -0.11
N ASP A 78 29.43 -2.16 1.10
CA ASP A 78 29.85 -3.49 1.51
C ASP A 78 28.92 -4.60 0.98
N GLY A 79 27.79 -4.21 0.38
CA GLY A 79 26.86 -5.10 -0.28
C GLY A 79 25.85 -5.74 0.67
N VAL A 80 25.75 -5.25 1.91
CA VAL A 80 24.74 -5.67 2.89
C VAL A 80 24.08 -4.45 3.55
N LEU A 81 22.83 -4.58 3.98
CA LEU A 81 22.21 -3.57 4.83
C LEU A 81 22.54 -3.85 6.30
N SER A 82 23.38 -3.01 6.88
CA SER A 82 23.61 -3.01 8.33
C SER A 82 22.34 -2.60 9.08
N ARG A 83 22.30 -2.90 10.38
CA ARG A 83 21.19 -2.52 11.26
C ARG A 83 20.96 -1.01 11.27
N GLU A 84 22.03 -0.23 11.29
CA GLU A 84 21.98 1.24 11.27
C GLU A 84 21.44 1.77 9.93
N GLU A 85 21.88 1.21 8.80
CA GLU A 85 21.39 1.60 7.47
C GLU A 85 19.91 1.27 7.30
N ASN A 86 19.50 0.07 7.71
CA ASN A 86 18.11 -0.36 7.67
C ASN A 86 17.22 0.51 8.58
N ARG A 87 17.68 0.88 9.78
CA ARG A 87 16.94 1.81 10.66
C ARG A 87 16.70 3.17 9.99
N ARG A 88 17.72 3.71 9.30
CA ARG A 88 17.57 4.97 8.54
C ARG A 88 16.59 4.81 7.38
N LEU A 89 16.67 3.70 6.64
CA LEU A 89 15.77 3.37 5.54
C LEU A 89 14.32 3.29 6.05
N VAL A 90 14.06 2.49 7.06
CA VAL A 90 12.72 2.26 7.62
C VAL A 90 12.13 3.54 8.21
N HIS A 91 12.93 4.33 8.93
CA HIS A 91 12.48 5.63 9.42
C HIS A 91 12.02 6.54 8.28
N GLN A 92 12.81 6.67 7.21
CA GLN A 92 12.43 7.51 6.08
C GLN A 92 11.23 6.96 5.30
N TYR A 93 11.14 5.64 5.15
CA TYR A 93 9.98 4.97 4.55
C TYR A 93 8.71 5.26 5.36
N LEU A 94 8.73 5.16 6.68
CA LEU A 94 7.58 5.43 7.54
C LEU A 94 7.18 6.91 7.51
N VAL A 95 8.15 7.83 7.49
CA VAL A 95 7.88 9.27 7.33
C VAL A 95 7.20 9.55 5.99
N ALA A 96 7.67 8.95 4.89
CA ALA A 96 7.02 9.06 3.58
C ALA A 96 5.63 8.40 3.57
N SER A 97 5.49 7.26 4.27
CA SER A 97 4.23 6.52 4.40
C SER A 97 3.12 7.37 5.01
N LYS A 98 3.42 8.29 5.94
CA LYS A 98 2.41 9.21 6.51
C LYS A 98 1.72 10.08 5.47
N ILE A 99 2.42 10.39 4.38
CA ILE A 99 1.91 11.23 3.30
C ILE A 99 1.20 10.37 2.25
N HIS A 100 1.70 9.16 2.01
CA HIS A 100 1.29 8.37 0.85
C HIS A 100 0.36 7.21 1.17
N LEU A 101 0.51 6.50 2.29
CA LEU A 101 -0.42 5.42 2.66
C LEU A 101 -1.88 5.87 2.72
N PRO A 102 -2.24 7.07 3.25
CA PRO A 102 -3.60 7.55 3.16
C PRO A 102 -4.12 7.64 1.72
N LYS A 103 -3.27 8.03 0.76
CA LYS A 103 -3.63 8.14 -0.66
C LYS A 103 -3.78 6.77 -1.31
N VAL A 104 -2.90 5.82 -0.97
CA VAL A 104 -3.00 4.42 -1.43
C VAL A 104 -4.32 3.80 -0.96
N MET A 105 -4.66 3.97 0.32
CA MET A 105 -5.93 3.48 0.87
C MET A 105 -7.14 4.20 0.29
N GLU A 106 -7.07 5.53 0.10
CA GLU A 106 -8.13 6.30 -0.58
C GLU A 106 -8.38 5.78 -2.00
N GLU A 107 -7.32 5.52 -2.77
CA GLU A 107 -7.45 4.99 -4.13
C GLU A 107 -8.01 3.56 -4.14
N SER A 108 -7.55 2.71 -3.23
CA SER A 108 -8.06 1.34 -3.07
C SER A 108 -9.57 1.32 -2.77
N LEU A 109 -10.03 2.18 -1.85
CA LEU A 109 -11.45 2.35 -1.56
C LEU A 109 -12.23 2.86 -2.77
N ARG A 110 -11.69 3.86 -3.49
CA ARG A 110 -12.32 4.39 -4.71
C ARG A 110 -12.50 3.30 -5.76
N VAL A 111 -11.45 2.57 -6.08
CA VAL A 111 -11.48 1.47 -7.06
C VAL A 111 -12.50 0.40 -6.65
N SER A 112 -12.50 0.01 -5.38
CA SER A 112 -13.46 -0.98 -4.87
C SER A 112 -14.91 -0.53 -5.06
N MET A 113 -15.21 0.75 -4.80
CA MET A 113 -16.53 1.33 -5.02
C MET A 113 -16.89 1.43 -6.51
N GLU A 114 -15.93 1.82 -7.37
CA GLU A 114 -16.14 1.91 -8.82
C GLU A 114 -16.45 0.55 -9.45
N LEU A 115 -15.80 -0.52 -8.99
CA LEU A 115 -16.11 -1.89 -9.39
C LEU A 115 -17.55 -2.26 -9.01
N GLY A 116 -17.97 -1.96 -7.77
CA GLY A 116 -19.35 -2.18 -7.33
C GLY A 116 -20.38 -1.41 -8.17
N LEU A 117 -20.10 -0.17 -8.53
CA LEU A 117 -20.97 0.64 -9.39
C LEU A 117 -21.04 0.12 -10.83
N SER A 118 -19.94 -0.44 -11.34
CA SER A 118 -19.91 -0.98 -12.70
C SER A 118 -20.91 -2.13 -12.87
N ALA A 119 -21.11 -2.93 -11.82
CA ALA A 119 -22.16 -3.96 -11.79
C ALA A 119 -23.58 -3.38 -11.81
N ILE A 120 -23.81 -2.21 -11.18
CA ILE A 120 -25.09 -1.50 -11.19
C ILE A 120 -25.33 -0.84 -12.54
N GLU A 121 -24.30 -0.23 -13.15
CA GLU A 121 -24.41 0.46 -14.43
C GLU A 121 -24.88 -0.45 -15.57
N ALA A 122 -24.51 -1.73 -15.53
CA ALA A 122 -25.01 -2.73 -16.49
C ALA A 122 -26.53 -2.96 -16.39
N GLN A 123 -27.15 -2.68 -15.24
CA GLN A 123 -28.57 -2.88 -14.97
C GLN A 123 -29.38 -1.58 -15.00
N ASP A 124 -28.87 -0.52 -14.36
CA ASP A 124 -29.47 0.81 -14.29
C ASP A 124 -28.39 1.91 -14.39
N PRO A 125 -28.15 2.44 -15.61
CA PRO A 125 -27.17 3.49 -15.83
C PRO A 125 -27.47 4.81 -15.10
N SER A 126 -28.77 5.12 -14.87
CA SER A 126 -29.16 6.36 -14.21
C SER A 126 -28.83 6.29 -12.72
N MET A 127 -29.19 5.19 -12.07
CA MET A 127 -28.87 4.95 -10.67
C MET A 127 -27.36 4.95 -10.43
N ALA A 128 -26.58 4.31 -11.31
CA ALA A 128 -25.13 4.32 -11.22
C ALA A 128 -24.53 5.74 -11.35
N HIS A 129 -25.10 6.60 -12.18
CA HIS A 129 -24.68 8.00 -12.29
C HIS A 129 -24.92 8.79 -11.00
N ASP A 130 -26.10 8.64 -10.40
CA ASP A 130 -26.46 9.34 -9.16
C ASP A 130 -25.59 8.85 -7.98
N MET A 131 -25.40 7.54 -7.84
CA MET A 131 -24.52 6.97 -6.82
C MET A 131 -23.06 7.43 -6.98
N ARG A 132 -22.55 7.57 -8.22
CA ARG A 132 -21.20 8.14 -8.45
C ARG A 132 -21.05 9.56 -7.92
N LYS A 133 -22.12 10.36 -8.04
CA LYS A 133 -22.12 11.75 -7.54
C LYS A 133 -22.08 11.77 -6.02
N GLU A 134 -22.87 10.92 -5.37
CA GLU A 134 -22.88 10.77 -3.92
C GLU A 134 -21.54 10.25 -3.38
N LEU A 135 -20.96 9.24 -4.04
CA LEU A 135 -19.65 8.69 -3.67
C LEU A 135 -18.54 9.73 -3.70
N LYS A 136 -18.55 10.67 -4.65
CA LYS A 136 -17.57 11.77 -4.65
C LYS A 136 -17.67 12.66 -3.40
N ALA A 137 -18.89 12.91 -2.92
CA ALA A 137 -19.10 13.67 -1.69
C ALA A 137 -18.61 12.88 -0.46
N VAL A 138 -18.97 11.60 -0.40
CA VAL A 138 -18.54 10.65 0.65
C VAL A 138 -17.02 10.53 0.72
N MET A 139 -16.35 10.34 -0.42
CA MET A 139 -14.89 10.19 -0.49
C MET A 139 -14.15 11.40 0.10
N LYS A 140 -14.72 12.60 -0.02
CA LYS A 140 -14.14 13.81 0.58
C LYS A 140 -14.15 13.75 2.12
N THR A 141 -15.22 13.21 2.71
CA THR A 141 -15.34 13.00 4.16
C THR A 141 -14.41 11.88 4.62
N ILE A 142 -14.45 10.72 3.95
CA ILE A 142 -13.58 9.57 4.22
C ILE A 142 -12.11 10.00 4.25
N LYS A 143 -11.67 10.78 3.25
CA LYS A 143 -10.28 11.20 3.11
C LYS A 143 -9.72 11.83 4.39
N LYS A 144 -10.50 12.71 5.04
CA LYS A 144 -10.04 13.43 6.23
C LYS A 144 -9.81 12.46 7.40
N ASP A 145 -10.81 11.64 7.70
CA ASP A 145 -10.79 10.77 8.87
C ASP A 145 -9.84 9.58 8.66
N LEU A 146 -9.80 9.04 7.44
CA LEU A 146 -8.82 8.02 7.04
C LEU A 146 -7.39 8.56 7.19
N THR A 147 -7.11 9.77 6.70
CA THR A 147 -5.78 10.37 6.83
C THR A 147 -5.38 10.53 8.29
N ALA A 148 -6.29 11.03 9.14
CA ALA A 148 -6.01 11.20 10.56
C ALA A 148 -5.74 9.85 11.25
N GLY A 149 -6.55 8.83 10.99
CA GLY A 149 -6.37 7.50 11.57
C GLY A 149 -5.08 6.82 11.12
N VAL A 150 -4.76 6.85 9.82
CA VAL A 150 -3.51 6.28 9.29
C VAL A 150 -2.28 7.00 9.85
N VAL A 151 -2.31 8.33 9.94
CA VAL A 151 -1.22 9.12 10.54
C VAL A 151 -1.01 8.75 12.01
N SER A 152 -2.09 8.58 12.78
CA SER A 152 -2.02 8.18 14.19
C SER A 152 -1.33 6.82 14.35
N VAL A 153 -1.73 5.82 13.56
CA VAL A 153 -1.11 4.49 13.59
C VAL A 153 0.37 4.55 13.23
N LEU A 154 0.74 5.34 12.23
CA LEU A 154 2.14 5.49 11.83
C LEU A 154 2.97 6.26 12.87
N ASP A 155 2.37 7.19 13.61
CA ASP A 155 3.04 7.86 14.73
C ASP A 155 3.36 6.88 15.87
N GLU A 156 2.46 5.93 16.16
CA GLU A 156 2.71 4.85 17.13
C GLU A 156 3.82 3.89 16.68
N ILE A 157 3.88 3.59 15.37
CA ILE A 157 4.96 2.77 14.79
C ILE A 157 6.28 3.53 14.83
N LEU A 158 6.29 4.82 14.47
CA LEU A 158 7.47 5.67 14.50
C LEU A 158 8.04 5.84 15.91
N ALA A 159 7.19 5.82 16.95
CA ALA A 159 7.64 5.83 18.33
C ALA A 159 8.53 4.62 18.69
N ASN A 160 8.37 3.49 17.97
CA ASN A 160 9.16 2.27 18.12
C ASN A 160 9.85 1.89 16.79
N VAL A 161 10.33 2.91 16.06
CA VAL A 161 10.92 2.74 14.72
C VAL A 161 12.10 1.78 14.71
N ASP A 162 12.92 1.76 15.76
CA ASP A 162 14.08 0.87 15.85
C ASP A 162 13.64 -0.59 15.93
N GLU A 163 12.65 -0.92 16.77
CA GLU A 163 12.11 -2.28 16.87
C GLU A 163 11.43 -2.70 15.56
N THR A 164 10.72 -1.77 14.93
CA THR A 164 10.07 -1.96 13.63
C THR A 164 11.10 -2.26 12.54
N ALA A 165 12.21 -1.52 12.54
CA ALA A 165 13.30 -1.71 11.59
C ALA A 165 14.01 -3.05 11.82
N ASP A 166 14.29 -3.40 13.07
CA ASP A 166 14.95 -4.66 13.41
C ASP A 166 14.07 -5.86 13.03
N ALA A 167 12.75 -5.79 13.25
CA ALA A 167 11.80 -6.80 12.81
C ALA A 167 11.74 -6.91 11.28
N LEU A 168 11.81 -5.78 10.59
CA LEU A 168 11.82 -5.74 9.13
C LEU A 168 13.11 -6.33 8.55
N LEU A 169 14.26 -6.10 9.18
CA LEU A 169 15.53 -6.70 8.79
C LEU A 169 15.44 -8.23 8.88
N ALA A 170 14.94 -8.75 10.02
CA ALA A 170 14.79 -10.19 10.24
C ALA A 170 13.78 -10.86 9.29
N GLU A 171 12.78 -10.13 8.80
CA GLU A 171 11.81 -10.63 7.81
C GLU A 171 12.39 -10.65 6.38
N MET A 172 13.39 -9.80 6.10
CA MET A 172 14.07 -9.76 4.81
C MET A 172 15.22 -10.76 4.70
N ASP A 173 15.89 -11.08 5.81
CA ASP A 173 16.96 -12.08 5.90
C ASP A 173 16.39 -13.49 5.65
N ILE A 174 16.55 -13.99 4.41
CA ILE A 174 15.97 -15.25 3.96
C ILE A 174 16.87 -16.42 4.36
N ASP A 175 18.18 -16.25 4.25
CA ASP A 175 19.14 -17.32 4.48
C ASP A 175 19.59 -17.45 5.94
N GLY A 176 19.23 -16.47 6.79
CA GLY A 176 19.44 -16.46 8.22
C GLY A 176 20.88 -16.15 8.62
N ASP A 177 21.65 -15.49 7.74
CA ASP A 177 23.04 -15.10 8.01
C ASP A 177 23.16 -13.85 8.90
N GLY A 178 22.03 -13.21 9.22
CA GLY A 178 21.93 -12.01 10.05
C GLY A 178 22.19 -10.71 9.30
N GLN A 179 22.33 -10.77 7.97
CA GLN A 179 22.47 -9.64 7.07
C GLN A 179 21.32 -9.66 6.05
N VAL A 180 21.19 -8.58 5.29
CA VAL A 180 20.27 -8.55 4.15
C VAL A 180 21.06 -8.11 2.95
N ASP A 181 21.15 -8.99 1.96
CA ASP A 181 21.78 -8.68 0.69
C ASP A 181 20.82 -7.96 -0.27
N ARG A 182 21.35 -7.56 -1.42
CA ARG A 182 20.60 -6.81 -2.42
C ARG A 182 19.42 -7.58 -3.00
N GLU A 183 19.57 -8.87 -3.27
CA GLU A 183 18.52 -9.70 -3.84
C GLU A 183 17.40 -9.93 -2.83
N GLU A 184 17.76 -10.18 -1.57
CA GLU A 184 16.82 -10.27 -0.45
C GLU A 184 16.05 -8.97 -0.29
N PHE A 185 16.74 -7.82 -0.28
CA PHE A 185 16.10 -6.51 -0.20
C PHE A 185 15.10 -6.27 -1.33
N ILE A 186 15.52 -6.44 -2.59
CA ILE A 186 14.65 -6.17 -3.75
C ILE A 186 13.43 -7.10 -3.76
N THR A 187 13.57 -8.32 -3.27
CA THR A 187 12.51 -9.34 -3.29
C THR A 187 11.56 -9.21 -2.10
N LYS A 188 12.08 -8.87 -0.91
CA LYS A 188 11.31 -8.94 0.34
C LYS A 188 10.90 -7.59 0.90
N PHE A 189 11.57 -6.49 0.58
CA PHE A 189 11.30 -5.19 1.24
C PHE A 189 9.82 -4.77 1.22
N LEU A 190 9.15 -4.87 0.07
CA LEU A 190 7.72 -4.52 -0.03
C LEU A 190 6.81 -5.47 0.74
N ALA A 191 7.11 -6.77 0.73
CA ALA A 191 6.35 -7.76 1.49
C ALA A 191 6.55 -7.59 3.00
N ALA A 192 7.81 -7.40 3.43
CA ALA A 192 8.20 -7.21 4.82
C ALA A 192 7.60 -5.91 5.40
N THR A 193 7.68 -4.79 4.67
CA THR A 193 7.03 -3.53 5.10
C THR A 193 5.52 -3.70 5.29
N SER A 194 4.84 -4.43 4.40
CA SER A 194 3.41 -4.72 4.55
C SER A 194 3.12 -5.62 5.75
N ALA A 195 3.94 -6.64 5.99
CA ALA A 195 3.78 -7.58 7.11
C ALA A 195 3.98 -6.89 8.48
N VAL A 196 4.93 -5.95 8.56
CA VAL A 196 5.25 -5.22 9.78
C VAL A 196 4.19 -4.15 10.08
N ILE A 197 3.73 -3.43 9.04
CA ILE A 197 2.76 -2.34 9.21
C ILE A 197 1.35 -2.88 9.48
N LYS A 198 1.07 -4.16 9.21
CA LYS A 198 -0.17 -4.91 9.55
C LYS A 198 -1.47 -4.18 9.18
N PRO A 199 -2.16 -4.57 8.08
CA PRO A 199 -3.40 -3.93 7.65
C PRO A 199 -4.46 -3.78 8.76
N GLU A 200 -4.47 -4.71 9.72
CA GLU A 200 -5.39 -4.72 10.87
C GLU A 200 -5.25 -3.46 11.73
N ARG A 201 -4.05 -2.87 11.82
CA ARG A 201 -3.83 -1.62 12.57
C ARG A 201 -4.64 -0.46 12.00
N PHE A 202 -4.92 -0.49 10.69
CA PHE A 202 -5.73 0.54 10.04
C PHE A 202 -7.22 0.19 9.98
N GLN A 203 -7.63 -1.00 10.44
CA GLN A 203 -9.03 -1.41 10.37
C GLN A 203 -9.95 -0.44 11.11
N ALA A 204 -9.52 0.07 12.28
CA ALA A 204 -10.26 1.08 13.02
C ALA A 204 -10.38 2.41 12.26
N ALA A 205 -9.30 2.85 11.60
CA ALA A 205 -9.30 4.06 10.77
C ALA A 205 -10.27 3.91 9.59
N THR A 206 -10.20 2.78 8.88
CA THR A 206 -11.09 2.49 7.76
C THR A 206 -12.55 2.37 8.20
N SER A 207 -12.82 1.68 9.32
CA SER A 207 -14.17 1.50 9.84
C SER A 207 -14.79 2.83 10.27
N SER A 208 -14.02 3.67 10.96
CA SER A 208 -14.44 5.02 11.36
C SER A 208 -14.77 5.89 10.15
N ALA A 209 -13.90 5.89 9.14
CA ALA A 209 -14.12 6.64 7.90
C ALA A 209 -15.38 6.15 7.15
N MET A 210 -15.62 4.83 7.13
CA MET A 210 -16.82 4.24 6.52
C MET A 210 -18.10 4.54 7.32
N ALA A 211 -18.02 4.62 8.65
CA ALA A 211 -19.16 5.02 9.48
C ALA A 211 -19.54 6.49 9.25
N ALA A 212 -18.55 7.39 9.24
CA ALA A 212 -18.77 8.81 8.93
C ALA A 212 -19.35 9.01 7.52
N ALA A 213 -18.94 8.18 6.56
CA ALA A 213 -19.52 8.13 5.23
C ALA A 213 -21.01 7.74 5.24
N ASN A 214 -21.36 6.69 5.99
CA ASN A 214 -22.74 6.22 6.08
C ASN A 214 -23.67 7.25 6.76
N GLU A 215 -23.18 7.93 7.80
CA GLU A 215 -23.89 9.05 8.44
C GLU A 215 -24.09 10.22 7.48
N ALA A 216 -23.10 10.55 6.64
CA ALA A 216 -23.23 11.63 5.65
C ALA A 216 -24.26 11.31 4.54
N LEU A 217 -24.51 10.03 4.25
CA LEU A 217 -25.49 9.58 3.26
C LEU A 217 -26.93 9.52 3.81
N HIS A 218 -27.09 9.23 5.11
CA HIS A 218 -28.41 9.00 5.73
C HIS A 218 -28.79 10.07 6.78
N GLY A 219 -27.92 11.03 7.07
CA GLY A 219 -28.08 12.03 8.13
C GLY A 219 -28.81 13.31 7.72
N GLU A 220 -29.43 13.34 6.55
CA GLU A 220 -30.38 14.39 6.15
C GLU A 220 -31.83 13.86 6.23
N GLU A 221 -32.31 13.58 7.46
CA GLU A 221 -33.74 13.56 7.79
C GLU A 221 -34.05 14.59 8.89
#